data_AF-A0A2N1F323-F1
#
_entry.id   AF-A0A2N1F323-F1
#
_cell.length_a   1.000
_cell.length_b   1.000
_cell.length_c   1.000
_cell.angle_alpha   90.00
_cell.angle_beta   90.00
_cell.angle_gamma   90.00
#
_symmetry.space_group_name_H-M   'P 1'
#
loop_
_entity.id
_entity.type
_entity.pdbx_description
1 polymer ?
#
loop_
_entity_poly.entity_id
_entity_poly.type
_entity_poly.pdbx_seq_one_letter_code
_entity_poly.pdbx_strand_id
1 'polypeptide(L)'
;MAQLNIIGRWQLDSIWKLENNKRIKPSFGLLNTFWVFEENHRWRLESSPIDTKLADLDVKLESPVNNIESNYTINDSILTIKLYNLKYKILEIDTEKMYIKSIDLPYNNIHKLIFIK
;
A
#
# COMPACT_ATOMS: atom_id res chain seq x y z
N MET A 1 4.95 -18.52 -17.68
CA MET A 1 4.24 -17.32 -17.18
C MET A 1 5.28 -16.45 -16.51
N ALA A 2 5.43 -15.18 -16.90
CA ALA A 2 6.38 -14.28 -16.26
C ALA A 2 5.95 -14.05 -14.81
N GLN A 3 6.84 -14.31 -13.86
CA GLN A 3 6.59 -14.05 -12.44
C GLN A 3 6.53 -12.53 -12.25
N LEU A 4 5.41 -12.02 -11.74
CA LEU A 4 5.28 -10.59 -11.40
C LEU A 4 6.29 -10.28 -10.28
N ASN A 5 7.32 -9.51 -10.61
CA ASN A 5 8.32 -9.09 -9.64
C ASN A 5 7.84 -7.82 -8.93
N ILE A 6 7.40 -7.97 -7.67
CA ILE A 6 7.00 -6.85 -6.81
C ILE A 6 8.06 -6.54 -5.74
N ILE A 7 9.20 -7.24 -5.76
CA ILE A 7 10.24 -7.14 -4.73
C ILE A 7 10.78 -5.71 -4.71
N GLY A 8 10.93 -5.16 -3.51
CA GLY A 8 11.42 -3.81 -3.27
C GLY A 8 10.52 -3.00 -2.37
N ARG A 9 10.86 -1.71 -2.25
CA ARG A 9 10.22 -0.77 -1.33
C ARG A 9 9.30 0.16 -2.10
N TRP A 10 8.04 0.22 -1.70
CA TRP A 10 7.01 0.97 -2.42
C TRP A 10 6.32 1.97 -1.51
N GLN A 11 6.41 3.26 -1.81
CA GLN A 11 5.69 4.30 -1.10
C GLN A 11 4.23 4.36 -1.54
N LEU A 12 3.31 4.41 -0.59
CA LEU A 12 1.90 4.68 -0.84
C LEU A 12 1.74 6.15 -1.25
N ASP A 13 1.45 6.37 -2.53
CA ASP A 13 1.28 7.70 -3.12
C ASP A 13 -0.16 8.19 -3.02
N SER A 14 -1.13 7.31 -3.28
CA SER A 14 -2.54 7.68 -3.28
C SER A 14 -3.48 6.49 -3.13
N ILE A 15 -4.65 6.72 -2.52
CA ILE A 15 -5.77 5.77 -2.45
C ILE A 15 -7.00 6.42 -3.09
N TRP A 16 -7.58 5.79 -4.09
CA TRP A 16 -8.86 6.20 -4.66
C TRP A 16 -9.97 5.26 -4.22
N LYS A 17 -11.03 5.82 -3.65
CA LYS A 17 -12.28 5.09 -3.44
C LYS A 17 -13.07 5.05 -4.74
N LEU A 18 -13.55 3.87 -5.11
CA LEU A 18 -14.46 3.68 -6.23
C LEU A 18 -15.89 3.67 -5.69
N GLU A 19 -16.60 4.78 -5.87
CA GLU A 19 -18.05 4.88 -5.61
C GLU A 19 -18.78 5.15 -6.92
N ASN A 20 -19.82 4.35 -7.24
CA ASN A 20 -20.70 4.57 -8.40
C ASN A 20 -19.94 4.84 -9.71
N ASN A 21 -18.89 4.06 -10.01
CA ASN A 21 -17.99 4.21 -11.17
C ASN A 21 -17.25 5.55 -11.28
N LYS A 22 -17.26 6.40 -10.24
CA LYS A 22 -16.48 7.63 -10.16
C LYS A 22 -15.24 7.40 -9.29
N ARG A 23 -14.09 7.92 -9.76
CA ARG A 23 -12.85 7.98 -8.97
C ARG A 23 -12.95 9.19 -8.04
N ILE A 24 -13.12 8.96 -6.75
CA ILE A 24 -13.07 10.03 -5.77
C ILE A 24 -11.61 10.24 -5.38
N LYS A 25 -11.09 11.45 -5.62
CA LYS A 25 -9.72 11.83 -5.25
C LYS A 25 -9.58 11.73 -3.72
N PRO A 26 -8.49 11.13 -3.20
CA PRO A 26 -8.34 10.92 -1.75
C PRO A 26 -8.49 12.20 -0.95
N SER A 27 -9.17 12.10 0.19
CA SER A 27 -9.35 13.17 1.17
C SER A 27 -8.20 13.29 2.18
N PHE A 28 -7.18 12.42 2.10
CA PHE A 28 -6.09 12.38 3.07
C PHE A 28 -4.75 12.26 2.35
N GLY A 29 -3.82 13.16 2.69
CA GLY A 29 -2.40 12.96 2.43
C GLY A 29 -1.95 11.79 3.29
N LEU A 30 -1.81 10.61 2.69
CA LEU A 30 -1.32 9.43 3.40
C LEU A 30 0.19 9.56 3.55
N LEU A 31 0.57 10.31 4.58
CA LEU A 31 1.57 9.95 5.59
C LEU A 31 2.52 8.84 5.12
N ASN A 32 3.76 9.21 4.76
CA ASN A 32 4.95 8.39 4.48
C ASN A 32 4.83 6.89 4.86
N THR A 33 4.04 6.13 4.09
CA THR A 33 3.78 4.71 4.35
C THR A 33 4.44 3.91 3.23
N PHE A 34 5.18 2.87 3.59
CA PHE A 34 5.93 2.05 2.64
C PHE A 34 5.54 0.58 2.78
N TRP A 35 5.32 -0.07 1.66
CA TRP A 35 5.12 -1.49 1.52
C TRP A 35 6.43 -2.09 1.02
N VAL A 36 7.06 -2.92 1.83
CA VAL A 36 8.33 -3.57 1.49
C VAL A 36 8.05 -5.04 1.20
N PHE A 37 8.46 -5.52 0.03
CA PHE A 37 8.37 -6.92 -0.36
C PHE A 37 9.77 -7.49 -0.55
N GLU A 38 10.04 -8.65 0.07
CA GLU A 38 11.33 -9.32 0.06
C GLU A 38 11.29 -10.62 -0.74
N GLU A 39 12.45 -11.04 -1.26
CA GLU A 39 12.63 -12.27 -2.04
C GLU A 39 12.19 -13.55 -1.31
N ASN A 40 12.24 -13.54 0.03
CA ASN A 40 11.82 -14.65 0.89
C ASN A 40 10.30 -14.71 1.13
N HIS A 41 9.50 -13.97 0.35
CA HIS A 41 8.04 -13.83 0.49
C HIS A 41 7.59 -13.15 1.78
N ARG A 42 8.46 -12.33 2.40
CA ARG A 42 8.10 -11.45 3.52
C ARG A 42 7.64 -10.10 3.00
N TRP A 43 6.64 -9.58 3.68
CA TRP A 43 6.09 -8.25 3.48
C TRP A 43 6.16 -7.48 4.79
N ARG A 44 6.47 -6.18 4.70
CA ARG A 44 6.51 -5.28 5.84
C ARG A 44 5.82 -3.96 5.51
N LEU A 45 5.04 -3.45 6.45
CA LEU A 45 4.49 -2.09 6.41
C LEU A 45 5.34 -1.20 7.29
N GLU A 46 5.98 -0.21 6.69
CA GLU A 46 6.70 0.85 7.37
C GLU A 46 5.86 2.12 7.31
N SER A 47 5.92 2.94 8.37
CA SER A 47 5.48 4.33 8.30
C SER A 47 6.59 5.20 8.88
N SER A 48 6.90 6.33 8.26
CA SER A 48 7.76 7.33 8.90
C SER A 48 6.97 8.10 9.95
N PRO A 49 7.62 8.58 11.01
CA PRO A 49 7.01 9.54 11.92
C PRO A 49 6.51 10.74 11.11
N ILE A 50 5.33 11.18 11.46
CA ILE A 50 4.64 12.26 10.75
C ILE A 50 4.91 13.53 11.54
N ASP A 51 5.78 14.37 11.00
CA ASP A 51 5.88 15.78 11.40
C ASP A 51 4.94 16.60 10.51
N THR A 52 3.62 16.46 10.69
CA THR A 52 2.67 17.39 10.06
C THR A 52 2.29 18.48 11.03
N LYS A 53 2.68 19.72 10.71
CA LYS A 53 1.98 20.91 11.21
C LYS A 53 0.60 20.96 10.55
N LEU A 54 -0.40 20.35 11.20
CA LEU A 54 -1.79 20.72 10.97
C LEU A 54 -1.96 22.13 11.56
N ALA A 55 -2.58 23.03 10.80
CA ALA A 55 -2.80 24.41 11.22
C ALA A 55 -3.24 24.48 12.70
N ASP A 56 -2.37 25.02 13.54
CA ASP A 56 -2.52 25.23 14.99
C ASP A 56 -2.52 24.03 15.95
N LEU A 57 -2.10 22.83 15.53
CA LEU A 57 -1.69 21.77 16.47
C LEU A 57 -0.40 21.07 16.00
N ASP A 58 0.65 21.17 16.81
CA ASP A 58 1.83 20.29 16.74
C ASP A 58 1.41 18.88 17.19
N VAL A 59 0.72 18.13 16.31
CA VAL A 59 0.41 16.72 16.55
C VAL A 59 1.62 15.90 16.14
N LYS A 60 2.47 15.59 17.12
CA LYS A 60 3.53 14.61 16.96
C LYS A 60 2.91 13.23 17.13
N LEU A 61 2.67 12.52 16.03
CA LEU A 61 2.28 11.10 16.08
C LEU A 61 3.55 10.30 16.42
N GLU A 62 3.86 10.17 17.71
CA GLU A 62 5.06 9.50 18.23
C GLU A 62 5.09 7.97 18.04
N SER A 63 4.09 7.38 17.42
CA SER A 63 4.16 5.99 16.99
C SER A 63 4.12 5.92 15.49
N PRO A 64 5.26 5.63 14.82
CA PRO A 64 5.17 4.95 13.55
C PRO A 64 4.29 3.73 13.80
N VAL A 65 3.38 3.41 12.89
CA VAL A 65 2.78 2.08 12.82
C VAL A 65 3.97 1.14 12.57
N ASN A 66 4.57 0.71 13.67
CA ASN A 66 5.90 0.13 13.72
C ASN A 66 5.80 -1.30 13.18
N ASN A 67 6.40 -1.52 12.01
CA ASN A 67 6.82 -2.81 11.48
C ASN A 67 5.77 -3.91 11.60
N ILE A 68 4.62 -3.71 10.93
CA ILE A 68 3.73 -4.85 10.68
C ILE A 68 4.43 -5.74 9.67
N GLU A 69 4.77 -6.96 10.07
CA GLU A 69 5.38 -7.95 9.19
C GLU A 69 4.42 -9.11 8.93
N SER A 70 4.44 -9.62 7.70
CA SER A 70 3.69 -10.81 7.34
C SER A 70 4.38 -11.55 6.20
N ASN A 71 3.86 -12.72 5.87
CA ASN A 71 4.18 -13.35 4.59
C ASN A 71 3.16 -12.90 3.55
N TYR A 72 3.60 -12.82 2.30
CA TYR A 72 2.71 -12.59 1.17
C TYR A 72 2.77 -13.76 0.18
N THR A 73 1.74 -13.86 -0.66
CA THR A 73 1.72 -14.76 -1.82
C THR A 73 1.12 -14.04 -3.00
N ILE A 74 1.57 -14.36 -4.21
CA ILE A 74 0.97 -13.89 -5.45
C ILE A 74 0.52 -15.11 -6.25
N ASN A 75 -0.77 -15.18 -6.57
CA ASN A 75 -1.31 -16.17 -7.49
C ASN A 75 -2.29 -15.50 -8.43
N ASP A 76 -2.23 -15.76 -9.74
CA ASP A 76 -3.10 -15.16 -10.75
C ASP A 76 -3.28 -13.63 -10.63
N SER A 77 -2.17 -12.91 -10.38
CA SER A 77 -2.16 -11.45 -10.13
C SER A 77 -2.93 -11.00 -8.86
N ILE A 78 -3.24 -11.93 -7.95
CA ILE A 78 -3.81 -11.66 -6.64
C ILE A 78 -2.69 -11.70 -5.60
N LEU A 79 -2.37 -10.52 -5.05
CA LEU A 79 -1.52 -10.38 -3.87
C LEU A 79 -2.34 -10.66 -2.62
N THR A 80 -1.87 -11.58 -1.78
CA THR A 80 -2.48 -11.88 -0.47
C THR A 80 -1.47 -11.61 0.64
N ILE A 81 -1.83 -10.75 1.60
CA ILE A 81 -1.07 -10.50 2.84
C ILE A 81 -1.68 -11.37 3.95
N LYS A 82 -0.92 -12.33 4.48
CA LYS A 82 -1.48 -13.41 5.32
C LYS A 82 -1.98 -12.96 6.69
N LEU A 83 -1.32 -12.01 7.35
CA LEU A 83 -1.62 -11.59 8.74
C LEU A 83 -3.07 -11.16 8.91
N TYR A 84 -3.61 -10.46 7.92
CA TYR A 84 -4.97 -9.91 7.92
C TYR A 84 -5.86 -10.53 6.84
N ASN A 85 -5.37 -11.58 6.16
CA ASN A 85 -6.02 -12.17 4.98
C ASN A 85 -6.45 -11.11 3.94
N LEU A 86 -5.64 -10.06 3.77
CA LEU A 86 -5.96 -8.97 2.85
C LEU A 86 -5.62 -9.42 1.44
N LYS A 87 -6.56 -9.26 0.53
CA LYS A 87 -6.39 -9.62 -0.86
C LYS A 87 -6.46 -8.38 -1.74
N TYR A 88 -5.55 -8.33 -2.70
CA TYR A 88 -5.47 -7.24 -3.66
C TYR A 88 -5.26 -7.79 -5.07
N LYS A 89 -5.99 -7.25 -6.04
CA LYS A 89 -5.76 -7.51 -7.45
C LYS A 89 -4.70 -6.53 -7.95
N ILE A 90 -3.59 -7.03 -8.46
CA ILE A 90 -2.58 -6.23 -9.17
C ILE A 90 -3.20 -5.87 -10.52
N LEU A 91 -3.41 -4.57 -10.75
CA LEU A 91 -3.99 -4.05 -11.98
C LEU A 91 -2.92 -3.76 -13.02
N GLU A 92 -1.81 -3.18 -12.57
CA GLU A 92 -0.67 -2.74 -13.37
C GLU A 92 0.56 -2.68 -12.47
N ILE A 93 1.71 -3.10 -12.99
CA ILE A 93 3.01 -2.92 -12.34
C ILE A 93 4.08 -2.69 -13.40
N ASP A 94 4.96 -1.73 -13.14
CA ASP A 94 6.19 -1.48 -13.87
C ASP A 94 7.34 -1.20 -12.88
N THR A 95 8.48 -0.72 -13.37
CA THR A 95 9.68 -0.45 -12.55
C THR A 95 9.55 0.76 -11.62
N GLU A 96 8.52 1.58 -11.79
CA GLU A 96 8.34 2.86 -11.08
C GLU A 96 7.05 2.89 -10.24
N LYS A 97 6.02 2.15 -10.63
CA LYS A 97 4.71 2.21 -9.97
C LYS A 97 3.96 0.88 -10.03
N MET A 98 3.09 0.70 -9.04
CA MET A 98 2.18 -0.44 -8.93
C MET A 98 0.78 0.05 -8.55
N TYR A 99 -0.24 -0.49 -9.22
CA TYR A 99 -1.64 -0.26 -8.89
C TYR A 99 -2.27 -1.53 -8.38
N ILE A 100 -2.80 -1.47 -7.15
CA ILE A 100 -3.49 -2.60 -6.53
C ILE A 100 -4.90 -2.22 -6.11
N LYS A 101 -5.86 -3.11 -6.35
CA LYS A 101 -7.26 -2.94 -5.97
C LYS A 101 -7.61 -3.89 -4.84
N SER A 102 -8.20 -3.41 -3.75
CA SER A 102 -8.69 -4.31 -2.70
C SER A 102 -9.76 -5.28 -3.23
N ILE A 103 -9.68 -6.52 -2.77
CA ILE A 103 -10.65 -7.59 -3.01
C ILE A 103 -11.25 -7.96 -1.65
N ASP A 104 -12.55 -8.26 -1.62
CA ASP A 104 -13.26 -8.75 -0.42
C ASP A 104 -13.25 -7.79 0.80
N LEU A 105 -12.84 -6.54 0.62
CA LEU A 105 -12.94 -5.50 1.65
C LEU A 105 -14.18 -4.64 1.41
N PRO A 106 -14.86 -4.14 2.48
CA PRO A 106 -15.99 -3.24 2.34
C PRO A 106 -15.62 -1.92 1.63
N TYR A 107 -14.33 -1.63 1.52
CA TYR A 107 -13.78 -0.48 0.84
C TYR A 107 -13.20 -0.90 -0.52
N ASN A 108 -13.91 -0.56 -1.60
CA ASN A 108 -13.50 -0.78 -2.98
C ASN A 108 -12.47 0.27 -3.40
N ASN A 109 -11.21 0.07 -3.00
CA ASN A 109 -10.14 1.05 -3.12
C ASN A 109 -9.09 0.61 -4.13
N ILE A 110 -8.56 1.56 -4.90
CA ILE A 110 -7.34 1.41 -5.68
C ILE A 110 -6.22 2.14 -4.95
N HIS A 111 -5.08 1.50 -4.76
CA HIS A 111 -3.89 2.08 -4.18
C HIS A 111 -2.85 2.22 -5.29
N LYS A 112 -2.22 3.39 -5.39
CA LYS A 112 -1.02 3.59 -6.19
C LYS A 112 0.19 3.61 -5.27
N LEU A 113 1.14 2.80 -5.64
CA LEU A 113 2.40 2.58 -4.97
C LEU A 113 3.52 3.03 -5.92
N ILE A 114 4.47 3.81 -5.42
CA ILE A 114 5.64 4.30 -6.18
C ILE A 114 6.88 3.58 -5.67
N PHE A 115 7.69 3.04 -6.58
CA PHE A 115 8.93 2.38 -6.24
C PHE A 115 9.94 3.38 -5.68
N ILE A 116 10.56 3.04 -4.56
CA ILE A 116 11.62 3.80 -3.92
C ILE A 116 12.92 3.03 -4.12
N LYS A 117 13.85 3.66 -4.84
CA LYS A 117 15.21 3.14 -5.06
C LYS A 117 16.05 3.22 -3.80
#